data_AF-A0A915N993-F1
#
_entry.id   AF-A0A915N993-F1
#
_cell.length_a   1.000
_cell.length_b   1.000
_cell.length_c   1.000
_cell.angle_alpha   90.00
_cell.angle_beta   90.00
_cell.angle_gamma   90.00
#
_symmetry.space_group_name_H-M   'P 1'
#
loop_
_entity.id
_entity.type
_entity.pdbx_description
1 polymer ?
#
loop_
_entity_poly.entity_id
_entity_poly.type
_entity_poly.pdbx_seq_one_letter_code
_entity_poly.pdbx_strand_id
1 'polypeptide(L)'
;MPVSLFQPLQYLPSIDSPLSDKLESLCAQVLEEIRSNQLKVPDVEFFDPKADKYALYRHVYLFACQVIFERFTNNEWAMLKNSAELKEKISNIFAHYYFNKIIVTEAECFEDFLEALDASMHVQFPALRRECERYICAEVIAESTDLSLAKKMLVLAARFNLPVLKMVSFGVIVDRLLLLQDGNTQNNNSNSNSLTNISDEITGNISNRKFGRGSQDSGNMTLESSMDEIREELLEIAEKIK
;
A
#
# COMPACT_ATOMS: atom_id res chain seq x y z
N MET A 1 -1.45 -24.12 -12.85
CA MET A 1 -0.36 -23.36 -12.20
C MET A 1 -0.30 -23.82 -10.74
N PRO A 2 0.88 -24.11 -10.17
CA PRO A 2 0.97 -24.38 -8.74
C PRO A 2 0.48 -23.12 -8.00
N VAL A 3 -0.44 -23.31 -7.07
CA VAL A 3 -0.93 -22.23 -6.20
C VAL A 3 0.27 -21.79 -5.37
N SER A 4 0.70 -20.53 -5.50
CA SER A 4 1.73 -19.97 -4.63
C SER A 4 1.30 -20.18 -3.18
N LEU A 5 2.13 -20.87 -2.39
CA LEU A 5 1.89 -21.10 -0.96
C LEU A 5 1.94 -19.78 -0.19
N PHE A 6 2.66 -18.78 -0.72
CA PHE A 6 2.74 -17.45 -0.15
C PHE A 6 1.76 -16.52 -0.88
N GLN A 7 0.76 -16.03 -0.15
CA GLN A 7 -0.25 -15.09 -0.63
C GLN A 7 -0.22 -13.81 0.22
N PRO A 8 0.77 -12.94 0.00
CA PRO A 8 1.03 -11.80 0.88
C PRO A 8 -0.14 -10.81 0.99
N LEU A 9 -0.96 -10.70 -0.06
CA LEU A 9 -2.14 -9.84 -0.04
C LEU A 9 -3.21 -10.28 0.97
N GLN A 10 -3.15 -11.52 1.49
CA GLN A 10 -4.02 -11.99 2.57
C GLN A 10 -3.73 -11.33 3.92
N TYR A 11 -2.54 -10.73 4.11
CA TYR A 11 -2.22 -9.94 5.30
C TYR A 11 -2.90 -8.56 5.27
N LEU A 12 -3.42 -8.14 4.11
CA LEU A 12 -4.27 -6.96 3.99
C LEU A 12 -5.74 -7.34 4.17
N PRO A 13 -6.61 -6.40 4.58
CA PRO A 13 -8.02 -6.71 4.82
C PRO A 13 -8.67 -7.35 3.58
N SER A 14 -9.39 -8.46 3.80
CA SER A 14 -10.08 -9.14 2.71
C SER A 14 -11.17 -8.26 2.11
N ILE A 15 -11.18 -8.17 0.79
CA ILE A 15 -12.23 -7.51 0.01
C ILE A 15 -13.28 -8.54 -0.43
N ASP A 16 -12.88 -9.81 -0.56
CA ASP A 16 -13.76 -10.91 -0.96
C ASP A 16 -14.66 -11.32 0.21
N SER A 17 -15.96 -11.26 -0.03
CA SER A 17 -17.03 -11.65 0.88
C SER A 17 -18.27 -12.03 0.05
N PRO A 18 -19.10 -12.99 0.50
CA PRO A 18 -20.39 -13.26 -0.13
C PRO A 18 -21.35 -12.05 -0.13
N LEU A 19 -20.99 -10.96 0.58
CA LEU A 19 -21.71 -9.69 0.60
C LEU A 19 -21.09 -8.64 -0.33
N SER A 20 -19.92 -8.89 -0.92
CA SER A 20 -19.16 -7.90 -1.69
C SER A 20 -19.96 -7.35 -2.86
N ASP A 21 -20.59 -8.19 -3.69
CA ASP A 21 -21.36 -7.70 -4.84
C ASP A 21 -22.49 -6.74 -4.47
N LYS A 22 -23.24 -7.05 -3.41
CA LYS A 22 -24.36 -6.22 -2.92
C LYS A 22 -23.84 -4.92 -2.32
N LEU A 23 -22.78 -5.01 -1.54
CA LEU A 23 -22.18 -3.87 -0.88
C LEU A 23 -21.48 -2.95 -1.89
N GLU A 24 -20.78 -3.50 -2.88
CA GLU A 24 -20.18 -2.74 -3.98
C GLU A 24 -21.23 -2.00 -4.81
N SER A 25 -22.37 -2.63 -5.10
CA SER A 25 -23.49 -1.96 -5.75
C SER A 25 -24.00 -0.78 -4.92
N LEU A 26 -24.14 -0.96 -3.59
CA LEU A 26 -24.51 0.13 -2.68
C LEU A 26 -23.44 1.23 -2.61
N CYS A 27 -22.16 0.87 -2.58
CA CYS A 27 -21.02 1.80 -2.62
C CYS A 27 -21.07 2.65 -3.89
N ALA A 28 -21.29 2.01 -5.05
CA ALA A 28 -21.42 2.68 -6.34
C ALA A 28 -22.60 3.65 -6.34
N GLN A 29 -23.75 3.22 -5.83
CA GLN A 29 -24.95 4.05 -5.73
C GLN A 29 -24.71 5.29 -4.86
N VAL A 30 -24.15 5.11 -3.65
CA VAL A 30 -23.90 6.22 -2.72
C VAL A 30 -22.91 7.22 -3.33
N LEU A 31 -21.86 6.76 -3.99
CA LEU A 31 -20.91 7.66 -4.65
C LEU A 31 -21.53 8.43 -5.81
N GLU A 32 -22.40 7.80 -6.60
CA GLU A 32 -23.09 8.49 -7.69
C GLU A 32 -24.12 9.50 -7.16
N GLU A 33 -24.81 9.20 -6.06
CA GLU A 33 -25.69 10.16 -5.39
C GLU A 33 -24.93 11.38 -4.85
N ILE A 34 -23.71 11.18 -4.32
CA ILE A 34 -22.83 12.27 -3.91
C ILE A 34 -22.40 13.10 -5.13
N ARG A 35 -21.95 12.44 -6.20
CA ARG A 35 -21.50 13.10 -7.44
C ARG A 35 -22.62 13.91 -8.12
N SER A 36 -23.83 13.36 -8.15
CA SER A 36 -25.02 14.01 -8.72
C SER A 36 -25.67 15.02 -7.77
N ASN A 37 -25.08 15.28 -6.60
CA ASN A 37 -25.56 16.21 -5.57
C ASN A 37 -26.95 15.87 -5.01
N GLN A 38 -27.38 14.60 -5.16
CA GLN A 38 -28.59 14.07 -4.52
C GLN A 38 -28.35 13.81 -3.02
N LEU A 39 -27.12 13.43 -2.67
CA LEU A 39 -26.66 13.25 -1.30
C LEU A 39 -25.62 14.32 -0.96
N LYS A 40 -25.99 15.30 -0.14
CA LYS A 40 -25.11 16.39 0.26
C LYS A 40 -24.17 15.95 1.37
N VAL A 41 -22.86 15.99 1.09
CA VAL A 41 -21.83 15.84 2.11
C VAL A 41 -21.77 17.15 2.91
N PRO A 42 -21.88 17.12 4.24
CA PRO A 42 -21.81 18.32 5.07
C PRO A 42 -20.39 18.91 5.07
N ASP A 43 -20.26 20.20 5.37
CA ASP A 43 -18.98 20.86 5.69
C ASP A 43 -17.92 20.83 4.57
N VAL A 44 -18.31 20.57 3.33
CA VAL A 44 -17.38 20.52 2.18
C VAL A 44 -16.81 21.90 1.85
N GLU A 45 -17.56 22.96 2.15
CA GLU A 45 -17.19 24.36 1.92
C GLU A 45 -15.97 24.82 2.74
N PHE A 46 -15.58 24.07 3.78
CA PHE A 46 -14.42 24.40 4.61
C PHE A 46 -13.09 23.87 4.05
N PHE A 47 -13.13 23.07 2.98
CA PHE A 47 -11.94 22.52 2.36
C PHE A 47 -11.58 23.30 1.10
N ASP A 48 -10.31 23.68 0.95
CA ASP A 48 -9.80 24.16 -0.35
C ASP A 48 -9.47 22.92 -1.21
N PRO A 49 -10.16 22.66 -2.34
CA PRO A 49 -9.88 21.49 -3.16
C PRO A 49 -8.43 21.39 -3.67
N LYS A 50 -7.69 22.51 -3.70
CA LYS A 50 -6.29 22.53 -4.14
C LYS A 50 -5.31 22.21 -3.02
N ALA A 51 -5.58 22.71 -1.81
CA ALA A 51 -4.68 22.52 -0.67
C ALA A 51 -5.04 21.29 0.17
N ASP A 52 -6.34 20.99 0.28
CA ASP A 52 -6.91 20.02 1.20
C ASP A 52 -7.50 18.79 0.48
N LYS A 53 -7.06 18.52 -0.75
CA LYS A 53 -7.58 17.44 -1.62
C LYS A 53 -7.83 16.13 -0.86
N TYR A 54 -6.79 15.61 -0.19
CA TYR A 54 -6.88 14.33 0.52
C TYR A 54 -7.63 14.42 1.86
N ALA A 55 -7.69 15.58 2.49
CA ALA A 55 -8.51 15.80 3.67
C ALA A 55 -10.00 15.79 3.29
N LEU A 56 -10.35 16.41 2.15
CA LEU A 56 -11.68 16.35 1.56
C LEU A 56 -12.04 14.91 1.17
N TYR A 57 -11.12 14.16 0.55
CA TYR A 57 -11.35 12.75 0.21
C TYR A 57 -11.64 11.90 1.43
N ARG A 58 -10.87 12.10 2.50
CA ARG A 58 -11.12 11.45 3.79
C ARG A 58 -12.49 11.82 4.36
N HIS A 59 -12.87 13.09 4.29
CA HIS A 59 -14.15 13.58 4.80
C HIS A 59 -15.34 12.95 4.05
N VAL A 60 -15.32 13.00 2.72
CA VAL A 60 -16.32 12.35 1.86
C VAL A 60 -16.37 10.84 2.12
N TYR A 61 -15.21 10.20 2.25
CA TYR A 61 -15.12 8.78 2.53
C TYR A 61 -15.79 8.39 3.85
N LEU A 62 -15.49 9.11 4.94
CA LEU A 62 -16.05 8.83 6.26
C LEU A 62 -17.57 9.02 6.29
N PHE A 63 -18.05 10.09 5.65
CA PHE A 63 -19.48 10.34 5.48
C PHE A 63 -20.17 9.21 4.71
N ALA A 64 -19.60 8.82 3.56
CA ALA A 64 -20.16 7.74 2.75
C ALA A 64 -20.16 6.40 3.48
N CYS A 65 -19.11 6.06 4.23
CA CYS A 65 -19.06 4.88 5.10
C CYS A 65 -20.23 4.85 6.10
N GLN A 66 -20.57 5.99 6.71
CA GLN A 66 -21.68 6.09 7.63
C GLN A 66 -23.02 5.86 6.92
N VAL A 67 -23.25 6.51 5.78
CA VAL A 67 -24.48 6.36 5.00
C VAL A 67 -24.65 4.92 4.52
N ILE A 68 -23.58 4.30 4.02
CA ILE A 68 -23.58 2.90 3.57
C ILE A 68 -23.93 2.00 4.76
N PHE A 69 -23.32 2.22 5.92
CA PHE A 69 -23.63 1.45 7.13
C PHE A 69 -25.11 1.54 7.49
N GLU A 70 -25.68 2.74 7.57
CA GLU A 70 -27.10 2.94 7.92
C GLU A 70 -28.05 2.26 6.90
N ARG A 71 -27.78 2.41 5.59
CA ARG A 71 -28.56 1.77 4.52
C ARG A 71 -28.43 0.25 4.52
N PHE A 72 -27.24 -0.26 4.83
CA PHE A 72 -26.97 -1.69 4.86
C PHE A 72 -27.61 -2.36 6.09
N THR A 73 -27.66 -1.69 7.24
CA THR A 73 -28.31 -2.21 8.45
C THR A 73 -29.84 -2.24 8.37
N ASN A 74 -30.45 -1.39 7.52
CA ASN A 74 -31.91 -1.34 7.35
C ASN A 74 -32.48 -2.46 6.48
N ASN A 75 -31.63 -3.13 5.70
CA ASN A 75 -32.00 -4.33 4.96
C ASN A 75 -31.58 -5.53 5.80
N GLU A 76 -32.54 -6.31 6.33
CA GLU A 76 -32.55 -7.71 6.85
C GLU A 76 -31.29 -8.48 7.33
N TRP A 77 -30.08 -7.90 7.33
CA TRP A 77 -28.78 -8.54 7.62
C TRP A 77 -28.25 -8.17 9.02
N ALA A 78 -28.92 -7.25 9.73
CA ALA A 78 -28.58 -6.80 11.09
C ALA A 78 -28.66 -7.91 12.16
N MET A 79 -29.15 -9.10 11.80
CA MET A 79 -29.23 -10.28 12.68
C MET A 79 -27.89 -11.01 12.86
N LEU A 80 -26.88 -10.73 12.02
CA LEU A 80 -25.58 -11.40 12.10
C LEU A 80 -24.42 -10.40 12.29
N LYS A 81 -23.86 -10.42 13.50
CA LYS A 81 -22.54 -9.91 13.93
C LYS A 81 -22.49 -8.52 14.58
N ASN A 82 -21.47 -8.38 15.42
CA ASN A 82 -21.10 -7.18 16.15
C ASN A 82 -21.02 -5.97 15.18
N SER A 83 -21.70 -4.87 15.52
CA SER A 83 -21.73 -3.61 14.76
C SER A 83 -20.35 -3.13 14.31
N ALA A 84 -19.31 -3.37 15.12
CA ALA A 84 -17.93 -3.02 14.79
C ALA A 84 -17.35 -3.81 13.60
N GLU A 85 -17.57 -5.13 13.53
CA GLU A 85 -17.05 -5.98 12.45
C GLU A 85 -17.71 -5.60 11.11
N LEU A 86 -18.99 -5.25 11.12
CA LEU A 86 -19.69 -4.80 9.92
C LEU A 86 -19.15 -3.44 9.45
N LYS A 87 -18.95 -2.48 10.35
CA LYS A 87 -18.34 -1.18 10.02
C LYS A 87 -16.96 -1.35 9.40
N GLU A 88 -16.14 -2.23 9.97
CA GLU A 88 -14.81 -2.51 9.44
C GLU A 88 -14.88 -3.11 8.02
N LYS A 89 -15.78 -4.08 7.78
CA LYS A 89 -15.97 -4.65 6.43
C LYS A 89 -16.42 -3.62 5.42
N ILE A 90 -17.40 -2.79 5.78
CA ILE A 90 -17.88 -1.70 4.92
C ILE A 90 -16.75 -0.75 4.61
N SER A 91 -15.99 -0.33 5.63
CA SER A 91 -14.82 0.52 5.50
C SER A 91 -13.79 -0.06 4.52
N ASN A 92 -13.46 -1.36 4.65
CA ASN A 92 -12.47 -2.01 3.79
C ASN A 92 -12.93 -2.14 2.33
N ILE A 93 -14.16 -2.62 2.09
CA ILE A 93 -14.72 -2.80 0.73
C ILE A 93 -14.91 -1.44 0.07
N PHE A 94 -15.45 -0.46 0.80
CA PHE A 94 -15.62 0.88 0.27
C PHE A 94 -14.30 1.58 0.01
N ALA A 95 -13.27 1.38 0.84
CA ALA A 95 -11.94 1.92 0.60
C ALA A 95 -11.35 1.41 -0.72
N HIS A 96 -11.47 0.10 -0.97
CA HIS A 96 -11.03 -0.50 -2.22
C HIS A 96 -11.76 0.09 -3.43
N TYR A 97 -13.10 0.18 -3.36
CA TYR A 97 -13.91 0.76 -4.42
C TYR A 97 -13.57 2.25 -4.65
N TYR A 98 -13.49 3.04 -3.57
CA TYR A 98 -13.18 4.46 -3.60
C TYR A 98 -11.80 4.73 -4.19
N PHE A 99 -10.79 3.94 -3.77
CA PHE A 99 -9.44 4.00 -4.31
C PHE A 99 -9.42 3.77 -5.82
N ASN A 100 -10.02 2.67 -6.30
CA ASN A 100 -10.02 2.33 -7.72
C ASN A 100 -10.82 3.31 -8.59
N LYS A 101 -11.89 3.91 -8.05
CA LYS A 101 -12.79 4.78 -8.83
C LYS A 101 -12.49 6.26 -8.78
N ILE A 102 -11.74 6.71 -7.77
CA ILE A 102 -11.38 8.12 -7.58
C ILE A 102 -9.87 8.29 -7.66
N ILE A 103 -9.13 7.61 -6.78
CA ILE A 103 -7.69 7.87 -6.62
C ILE A 103 -6.90 7.35 -7.82
N VAL A 104 -7.09 6.09 -8.22
CA VAL A 104 -6.38 5.48 -9.35
C VAL A 104 -6.72 6.18 -10.66
N THR A 105 -7.98 6.61 -10.84
CA THR A 105 -8.41 7.31 -12.05
C THR A 105 -7.84 8.71 -12.19
N GLU A 106 -7.41 9.32 -11.09
CA GLU A 106 -6.77 10.65 -11.08
C GLU A 106 -5.25 10.58 -11.10
N ALA A 107 -4.65 9.41 -10.84
CA ALA A 107 -3.22 9.24 -10.87
C ALA A 107 -2.74 9.07 -12.32
N GLU A 108 -1.85 9.96 -12.77
CA GLU A 108 -1.23 9.92 -14.09
C GLU A 108 0.13 9.20 -14.05
N CYS A 109 0.81 9.27 -12.91
CA CYS A 109 2.15 8.73 -12.70
C CYS A 109 2.33 8.13 -11.30
N PHE A 110 3.47 7.47 -11.08
CA PHE A 110 3.78 6.84 -9.79
C PHE A 110 3.93 7.87 -8.65
N GLU A 111 4.41 9.07 -8.98
CA GLU A 111 4.56 10.19 -8.04
C GLU A 111 3.22 10.61 -7.43
N ASP A 112 2.11 10.51 -8.17
CA ASP A 112 0.77 10.82 -7.65
C ASP A 112 0.34 9.83 -6.55
N PHE A 113 0.79 8.57 -6.64
CA PHE A 113 0.58 7.58 -5.59
C PHE A 113 1.45 7.87 -4.36
N LEU A 114 2.66 8.40 -4.55
CA LEU A 114 3.51 8.82 -3.43
C LEU A 114 2.92 10.03 -2.71
N GLU A 115 2.35 10.99 -3.45
CA GLU A 115 1.60 12.11 -2.87
C GLU A 115 0.40 11.61 -2.07
N ALA A 116 -0.40 10.70 -2.64
CA ALA A 116 -1.54 10.10 -1.93
C ALA A 116 -1.11 9.35 -0.65
N LEU A 117 0.02 8.64 -0.70
CA LEU A 117 0.56 7.89 0.42
C LEU A 117 1.05 8.81 1.54
N ASP A 118 1.79 9.86 1.19
CA ASP A 118 2.27 10.88 2.14
C ASP A 118 1.09 11.62 2.79
N ALA A 119 0.14 12.07 1.96
CA ALA A 119 -1.07 12.71 2.44
C ALA A 119 -1.89 11.80 3.36
N SER A 120 -1.98 10.50 3.06
CA SER A 120 -2.70 9.52 3.90
C SER A 120 -2.13 9.44 5.31
N MET A 121 -0.83 9.66 5.50
CA MET A 121 -0.20 9.73 6.82
C MET A 121 -0.53 11.03 7.53
N HIS A 122 -0.44 12.17 6.82
CA HIS A 122 -0.71 13.49 7.38
C HIS A 122 -2.18 13.67 7.80
N VAL A 123 -3.13 13.28 6.94
CA VAL A 123 -4.56 13.42 7.22
C VAL A 123 -5.13 12.23 8.02
N GLN A 124 -4.30 11.27 8.41
CA GLN A 124 -4.70 10.05 9.13
C GLN A 124 -5.83 9.30 8.41
N PHE A 125 -5.55 8.89 7.18
CA PHE A 125 -6.46 8.11 6.33
C PHE A 125 -5.94 6.66 6.14
N PRO A 126 -5.99 5.82 7.20
CA PRO A 126 -5.37 4.48 7.17
C PRO A 126 -6.00 3.54 6.14
N ALA A 127 -7.27 3.73 5.79
CA ALA A 127 -7.92 2.94 4.76
C ALA A 127 -7.32 3.21 3.36
N LEU A 128 -7.05 4.47 3.03
CA LEU A 128 -6.36 4.85 1.80
C LEU A 128 -4.93 4.28 1.77
N ARG A 129 -4.19 4.39 2.87
CA ARG A 129 -2.83 3.84 2.98
C ARG A 129 -2.77 2.35 2.67
N ARG A 130 -3.72 1.57 3.21
CA ARG A 130 -3.81 0.11 2.95
C ARG A 130 -4.08 -0.20 1.49
N GLU A 131 -4.89 0.61 0.81
CA GLU A 131 -5.17 0.40 -0.62
C GLU A 131 -4.02 0.85 -1.52
N CYS A 132 -3.30 1.92 -1.17
CA CYS A 132 -2.02 2.24 -1.82
C CYS A 132 -1.03 1.07 -1.65
N GLU A 133 -0.90 0.53 -0.44
CA GLU A 133 -0.03 -0.62 -0.16
C GLU A 133 -0.44 -1.85 -0.98
N ARG A 134 -1.73 -2.16 -1.04
CA ARG A 134 -2.29 -3.26 -1.86
C ARG A 134 -1.93 -3.09 -3.33
N TYR A 135 -2.14 -1.89 -3.86
CA TYR A 135 -1.88 -1.57 -5.26
C TYR A 135 -0.40 -1.77 -5.61
N ILE A 136 0.51 -1.19 -4.81
CA ILE A 136 1.95 -1.32 -5.04
C ILE A 136 2.39 -2.79 -4.88
N CYS A 137 1.86 -3.52 -3.91
CA CYS A 137 2.14 -4.95 -3.77
C CYS A 137 1.73 -5.73 -5.02
N ALA A 138 0.56 -5.44 -5.59
CA ALA A 138 0.09 -6.10 -6.81
C ALA A 138 1.02 -5.82 -7.99
N GLU A 139 1.49 -4.58 -8.15
CA GLU A 139 2.47 -4.21 -9.19
C GLU A 139 3.81 -4.93 -9.01
N VAL A 140 4.35 -5.00 -7.78
CA VAL A 140 5.61 -5.72 -7.50
C VAL A 140 5.48 -7.22 -7.77
N ILE A 141 4.34 -7.82 -7.45
CA ILE A 141 4.07 -9.24 -7.72
C ILE A 141 3.95 -9.49 -9.23
N ALA A 142 3.24 -8.62 -9.94
CA ALA A 142 3.11 -8.70 -11.39
C ALA A 142 4.47 -8.55 -12.10
N GLU A 143 5.27 -7.57 -11.68
CA GLU A 143 6.62 -7.31 -12.16
C GLU A 143 7.70 -7.95 -11.28
N SER A 144 7.44 -9.17 -10.80
CA SER A 144 8.36 -9.96 -9.97
C SER A 144 9.72 -10.23 -10.61
N THR A 145 9.89 -9.86 -11.88
CA THR A 145 11.13 -10.02 -12.60
C THR A 145 12.12 -8.88 -12.45
N ASP A 146 11.65 -7.66 -12.16
CA ASP A 146 12.46 -6.45 -12.03
C ASP A 146 12.94 -6.23 -10.59
N LEU A 147 14.20 -6.59 -10.34
CA LEU A 147 14.84 -6.39 -9.05
C LEU A 147 15.01 -4.89 -8.70
N SER A 148 15.10 -4.00 -9.69
CA SER A 148 15.20 -2.56 -9.45
C SER A 148 13.89 -2.00 -8.90
N LEU A 149 12.74 -2.43 -9.43
CA LEU A 149 11.43 -2.08 -8.89
C LEU A 149 11.29 -2.57 -7.45
N ALA A 150 11.56 -3.85 -7.19
CA ALA A 150 11.44 -4.43 -5.85
C ALA A 150 12.34 -3.70 -4.82
N LYS A 151 13.58 -3.35 -5.18
CA LYS A 151 14.48 -2.55 -4.32
C LYS A 151 13.90 -1.16 -4.01
N LYS A 152 13.39 -0.46 -5.02
CA LYS A 152 12.77 0.87 -4.83
C LYS A 152 11.54 0.77 -3.92
N MET A 153 10.71 -0.23 -4.12
CA MET A 153 9.52 -0.46 -3.30
C MET A 153 9.86 -0.87 -1.86
N LEU A 154 10.96 -1.60 -1.64
CA LEU A 154 11.46 -1.91 -0.29
C LEU A 154 11.86 -0.65 0.49
N VAL A 155 12.55 0.30 -0.16
CA VAL A 155 12.90 1.59 0.47
C VAL A 155 11.65 2.39 0.79
N LEU A 156 10.67 2.43 -0.13
CA LEU A 156 9.40 3.11 0.10
C LEU A 156 8.61 2.46 1.24
N ALA A 157 8.63 1.12 1.32
CA ALA A 157 7.97 0.38 2.37
C ALA A 157 8.52 0.74 3.76
N ALA A 158 9.84 0.89 3.91
CA ALA A 158 10.44 1.39 5.13
C ALA A 158 10.01 2.83 5.44
N ARG A 159 10.14 3.75 4.45
CA ARG A 159 9.80 5.17 4.61
C ARG A 159 8.37 5.39 5.10
N PHE A 160 7.42 4.71 4.48
CA PHE A 160 5.99 4.87 4.76
C PHE A 160 5.45 3.81 5.72
N ASN A 161 6.34 2.98 6.30
CA ASN A 161 6.00 1.88 7.22
C ASN A 161 4.91 0.94 6.65
N LEU A 162 5.11 0.42 5.45
CA LEU A 162 4.21 -0.49 4.75
C LEU A 162 4.68 -1.95 4.93
N PRO A 163 4.22 -2.66 5.97
CA PRO A 163 4.79 -3.95 6.37
C PRO A 163 4.55 -5.05 5.33
N VAL A 164 3.39 -5.06 4.67
CA VAL A 164 3.08 -6.05 3.63
C VAL A 164 3.92 -5.77 2.39
N LEU A 165 4.09 -4.50 2.01
CA LEU A 165 4.97 -4.15 0.90
C LEU A 165 6.43 -4.49 1.19
N LYS A 166 6.90 -4.28 2.43
CA LYS A 166 8.24 -4.70 2.87
C LYS A 166 8.40 -6.21 2.65
N MET A 167 7.44 -6.99 3.15
CA MET A 167 7.44 -8.45 3.02
C MET A 167 7.41 -8.93 1.57
N VAL A 168 6.54 -8.35 0.72
CA VAL A 168 6.43 -8.68 -0.71
C VAL A 168 7.72 -8.37 -1.44
N SER A 169 8.21 -7.14 -1.30
CA SER A 169 9.41 -6.67 -2.01
C SER A 169 10.64 -7.49 -1.60
N PHE A 170 10.74 -7.80 -0.32
CA PHE A 170 11.80 -8.64 0.22
C PHE A 170 11.71 -10.08 -0.31
N GLY A 171 10.51 -10.67 -0.30
CA GLY A 171 10.27 -12.01 -0.86
C GLY A 171 10.67 -12.10 -2.33
N VAL A 172 10.28 -11.10 -3.15
CA VAL A 172 10.71 -11.04 -4.57
C VAL A 172 12.23 -10.97 -4.69
N ILE A 173 12.91 -10.15 -3.89
CA ILE A 173 14.38 -10.06 -3.94
C ILE A 173 15.04 -11.41 -3.60
N VAL A 174 14.58 -12.07 -2.54
CA VAL A 174 15.11 -13.38 -2.11
C VAL A 174 14.84 -14.46 -3.15
N ASP A 175 13.63 -14.56 -3.68
CA ASP A 175 13.27 -15.55 -4.69
C ASP A 175 14.15 -15.42 -5.94
N ARG A 176 14.43 -14.20 -6.38
CA ARG A 176 15.31 -13.96 -7.54
C ARG A 176 16.76 -14.32 -7.23
N LEU A 177 17.24 -14.09 -6.01
CA LEU A 177 18.58 -14.51 -5.60
C LEU A 177 18.72 -16.04 -5.56
N LEU A 178 17.71 -16.76 -5.06
CA LEU A 178 17.68 -18.22 -5.06
C LEU A 178 17.65 -18.79 -6.48
N LEU A 179 16.83 -18.23 -7.38
CA LEU A 179 16.82 -18.64 -8.79
C LEU A 179 18.17 -18.41 -9.49
N LEU A 180 18.88 -17.33 -9.16
CA LEU A 180 20.23 -17.08 -9.64
C LEU A 180 21.24 -18.07 -9.06
N GLN A 181 21.00 -18.66 -7.89
CA GLN A 181 21.84 -19.73 -7.32
C GLN A 181 21.64 -21.07 -8.03
N ASP A 182 20.39 -21.48 -8.28
CA ASP A 182 20.07 -22.75 -8.93
C ASP A 182 20.65 -22.83 -10.36
N GLY A 183 20.71 -21.70 -11.07
CA GLY A 183 21.35 -21.60 -12.39
C GLY A 183 22.89 -21.54 -12.36
N ASN A 184 23.51 -21.32 -11.19
CA ASN A 184 24.92 -20.97 -11.06
C ASN A 184 25.70 -21.92 -10.13
N THR A 185 25.32 -23.21 -10.12
CA THR A 185 25.88 -24.33 -9.34
C THR A 185 27.37 -24.65 -9.61
N GLN A 186 28.17 -23.68 -10.06
CA GLN A 186 29.60 -23.78 -10.31
C GLN A 186 30.43 -22.66 -9.64
N ASN A 187 29.89 -21.69 -8.88
CA ASN A 187 30.74 -20.61 -8.32
C ASN A 187 30.32 -20.06 -6.95
N ASN A 188 30.73 -20.75 -5.87
CA ASN A 188 30.36 -20.47 -4.48
C ASN A 188 30.96 -19.20 -3.82
N ASN A 189 31.74 -18.37 -4.54
CA ASN A 189 32.36 -17.16 -3.97
C ASN A 189 31.68 -15.82 -4.36
N SER A 190 30.63 -15.83 -5.17
CA SER A 190 30.00 -14.59 -5.69
C SER A 190 28.79 -14.09 -4.87
N ASN A 191 28.35 -14.85 -3.85
CA ASN A 191 27.04 -14.70 -3.22
C ASN A 191 27.01 -13.67 -2.08
N SER A 192 28.05 -13.63 -1.24
CA SER A 192 28.22 -12.57 -0.25
C SER A 192 28.34 -11.21 -0.95
N ASN A 193 28.95 -11.19 -2.13
CA ASN A 193 29.14 -10.00 -2.94
C ASN A 193 27.83 -9.53 -3.59
N SER A 194 26.91 -10.41 -4.02
CA SER A 194 25.65 -9.95 -4.64
C SER A 194 24.68 -9.34 -3.62
N LEU A 195 24.55 -9.93 -2.42
CA LEU A 195 23.72 -9.38 -1.34
C LEU A 195 24.32 -8.12 -0.73
N THR A 196 25.64 -8.07 -0.53
CA THR A 196 26.33 -6.83 -0.14
C THR A 196 26.23 -5.77 -1.22
N ASN A 197 26.38 -6.12 -2.51
CA ASN A 197 26.18 -5.16 -3.61
C ASN A 197 24.72 -4.66 -3.68
N ILE A 198 23.72 -5.51 -3.43
CA ILE A 198 22.31 -5.10 -3.37
C ILE A 198 22.09 -4.15 -2.19
N SER A 199 22.63 -4.50 -1.02
CA SER A 199 22.58 -3.65 0.17
C SER A 199 23.28 -2.30 -0.07
N ASP A 200 24.45 -2.32 -0.69
CA ASP A 200 25.26 -1.14 -0.99
C ASP A 200 24.64 -0.32 -2.14
N GLU A 201 23.94 -0.92 -3.11
CA GLU A 201 23.14 -0.22 -4.12
C GLU A 201 21.89 0.45 -3.54
N ILE A 202 21.20 -0.24 -2.63
CA ILE A 202 20.06 0.29 -1.87
C ILE A 202 20.51 1.50 -1.04
N THR A 203 21.69 1.42 -0.41
CA THR A 203 22.29 2.50 0.39
C THR A 203 22.90 3.62 -0.47
N GLY A 204 23.52 3.28 -1.60
CA GLY A 204 24.26 4.19 -2.48
C GLY A 204 23.37 5.04 -3.41
N ASN A 205 22.25 4.50 -3.92
CA ASN A 205 21.31 5.24 -4.77
C ASN A 205 20.64 6.43 -4.08
N ILE A 206 20.77 6.55 -2.76
CA ILE A 206 20.20 7.63 -1.95
C ILE A 206 21.25 8.71 -1.66
N SER A 207 22.53 8.35 -1.52
CA SER A 207 23.63 9.33 -1.37
C SER A 207 23.70 10.29 -2.57
N ASN A 208 23.39 9.80 -3.79
CA ASN A 208 23.32 10.63 -4.99
C ASN A 208 22.03 11.48 -5.11
N ARG A 209 20.99 11.21 -4.32
CA ARG A 209 19.75 12.04 -4.28
C ARG A 209 19.75 13.11 -3.18
N LYS A 210 20.76 13.16 -2.31
CA LYS A 210 20.92 14.21 -1.27
C LYS A 210 21.25 15.61 -1.83
N PHE A 211 21.42 15.79 -3.15
CA PHE A 211 21.56 17.11 -3.79
C PHE A 211 20.30 17.51 -4.57
N GLY A 212 19.25 17.96 -3.87
CA GLY A 212 18.13 18.60 -4.58
C GLY A 212 16.78 18.66 -3.88
N ARG A 213 16.71 19.09 -2.61
CA ARG A 213 15.63 19.93 -2.04
C ARG A 213 15.78 19.98 -0.54
N GLY A 214 16.13 21.16 -0.02
CA GLY A 214 16.10 21.43 1.41
C GLY A 214 14.66 21.47 1.89
N SER A 215 14.33 20.57 2.83
CA SER A 215 13.45 20.81 3.98
C SER A 215 13.32 19.53 4.84
N GLN A 216 13.58 19.69 6.14
CA GLN A 216 13.21 18.86 7.29
C GLN A 216 14.05 17.61 7.63
N ASP A 217 14.97 17.80 8.57
CA ASP A 217 15.91 16.83 9.17
C ASP A 217 15.28 15.72 10.03
N SER A 218 13.97 15.72 10.26
CA SER A 218 13.30 14.71 11.10
C SER A 218 12.95 13.42 10.35
N GLY A 219 12.72 13.48 9.04
CA GLY A 219 12.43 12.29 8.21
C GLY A 219 13.67 11.52 7.73
N ASN A 220 14.86 12.14 7.82
CA ASN A 220 16.11 11.50 7.39
C ASN A 220 16.64 10.50 8.43
N MET A 221 16.52 10.81 9.73
CA MET A 221 17.03 9.95 10.80
C MET A 221 16.25 8.63 10.92
N THR A 222 14.94 8.65 10.66
CA THR A 222 14.10 7.44 10.64
C THR A 222 14.36 6.59 9.41
N LEU A 223 14.59 7.21 8.25
CA LEU A 223 14.92 6.48 7.03
C LEU A 223 16.29 5.79 7.11
N GLU A 224 17.31 6.46 7.65
CA GLU A 224 18.65 5.90 7.84
C GLU A 224 18.61 4.70 8.81
N SER A 225 17.87 4.82 9.93
CA SER A 225 17.65 3.72 10.87
C SER A 225 16.93 2.50 10.25
N SER A 226 15.85 2.72 9.50
CA SER A 226 15.12 1.60 8.85
C SER A 226 15.92 0.96 7.71
N MET A 227 16.88 1.67 7.14
CA MET A 227 17.77 1.15 6.09
C MET A 227 18.91 0.32 6.67
N ASP A 228 19.43 0.70 7.83
CA ASP A 228 20.35 -0.14 8.61
C ASP A 228 19.66 -1.44 9.02
N GLU A 229 18.39 -1.40 9.44
CA GLU A 229 17.60 -2.60 9.71
C GLU A 229 17.41 -3.49 8.46
N ILE A 230 17.07 -2.92 7.30
CA ILE A 230 16.97 -3.68 6.04
C ILE A 230 18.32 -4.31 5.68
N ARG A 231 19.43 -3.58 5.87
CA ARG A 231 20.78 -4.07 5.59
C ARG A 231 21.15 -5.22 6.51
N GLU A 232 20.89 -5.10 7.81
CA GLU A 232 21.12 -6.18 8.77
C GLU A 232 20.27 -7.42 8.44
N GLU A 233 18.98 -7.25 8.14
CA GLU A 233 18.09 -8.36 7.75
C GLU A 233 18.59 -9.07 6.48
N LEU A 234 19.07 -8.33 5.46
CA LEU A 234 19.64 -8.90 4.24
C LEU A 234 20.96 -9.64 4.50
N LEU A 235 21.82 -9.11 5.38
CA LEU A 235 23.09 -9.73 5.76
C LEU A 235 22.87 -11.01 6.57
N GLU A 236 21.93 -10.99 7.53
CA GLU A 236 21.60 -12.17 8.34
C GLU A 236 21.07 -13.32 7.48
N ILE A 237 20.28 -13.01 6.45
CA ILE A 237 19.82 -14.02 5.48
C ILE A 237 20.96 -14.49 4.59
N ALA A 238 21.87 -13.62 4.16
CA ALA A 238 23.07 -14.00 3.42
C ALA A 238 23.94 -15.00 4.19
N GLU A 239 24.01 -14.85 5.53
CA GLU A 239 24.72 -15.76 6.41
C GLU A 239 23.99 -17.09 6.62
N LYS A 240 22.65 -17.07 6.73
CA LYS A 240 21.82 -18.29 6.91
C LYS A 240 21.67 -19.13 5.64
N ILE A 241 21.92 -18.56 4.46
CA ILE A 241 21.88 -19.25 3.15
C ILE A 241 23.22 -19.93 2.79
N LYS A 242 24.29 -19.75 3.59
CA LYS A 242 25.55 -20.51 3.47
C LYS A 242 25.43 -21.94 3.99
#